data_AF-A0A257M467-F1
#
_entry.id   AF-A0A257M467-F1
#
_cell.length_a   1.000
_cell.length_b   1.000
_cell.length_c   1.000
_cell.angle_alpha   90.00
_cell.angle_beta   90.00
_cell.angle_gamma   90.00
#
_symmetry.space_group_name_H-M   'P 1'
#
loop_
_entity.id
_entity.type
_entity.pdbx_description
1 polymer ?
#
loop_
_entity_poly.entity_id
_entity_poly.type
_entity_poly.pdbx_seq_one_letter_code
_entity_poly.pdbx_strand_id
1 'polypeptide(L)' 'MMPELILLLIILLPVIGVALGMAIPALIQCRRSTFPAPSHKIVWMLMILLVPFFGPILWWVLGMRR' A
#
# COMPACT_ATOMS: atom_id res chain seq x y z
N MET A 1 23.69 -15.30 -11.60
CA MET A 1 22.50 -14.62 -11.05
C MET A 1 22.82 -14.28 -9.60
N MET A 2 22.78 -13.00 -9.19
CA MET A 2 23.20 -12.62 -7.84
C MET A 2 22.21 -13.23 -6.83
N PRO A 3 22.62 -14.17 -5.96
CA PRO A 3 21.71 -14.92 -5.10
C PRO A 3 20.90 -14.01 -4.16
N GLU A 4 21.47 -12.87 -3.77
CA GLU A 4 20.80 -11.86 -2.95
C GLU A 4 19.56 -11.25 -3.63
N LEU A 5 19.60 -11.07 -4.95
CA LEU A 5 18.50 -10.48 -5.72
C LEU A 5 17.31 -11.44 -5.81
N ILE A 6 17.58 -12.73 -5.86
CA ILE A 6 16.57 -13.80 -5.81
C ILE A 6 15.90 -13.81 -4.43
N LEU A 7 16.71 -13.76 -3.37
CA LEU A 7 16.23 -13.77 -1.99
C LEU A 7 15.38 -12.54 -1.68
N LEU A 8 15.81 -11.37 -2.17
CA LEU A 8 15.03 -10.13 -2.08
C LEU A 8 13.70 -10.25 -2.83
N LEU A 9 13.68 -10.77 -4.06
CA LEU A 9 12.45 -10.99 -4.81
C LEU A 9 11.48 -11.93 -4.08
N ILE A 10 11.98 -13.03 -3.51
CA ILE A 10 11.16 -14.00 -2.75
C ILE A 10 10.49 -13.32 -1.55
N ILE A 11 11.15 -12.37 -0.90
CA ILE A 11 10.60 -11.62 0.23
C ILE A 11 9.65 -10.50 -0.23
N LEU A 12 10.02 -9.76 -1.29
CA LEU A 12 9.28 -8.57 -1.72
C LEU A 12 7.97 -8.94 -2.43
N LEU A 13 7.98 -10.02 -3.22
CA LEU A 13 6.84 -10.45 -4.04
C LEU A 13 5.57 -10.76 -3.22
N PRO A 14 5.61 -11.51 -2.11
CA PRO A 14 4.43 -11.70 -1.27
C PRO A 14 3.98 -10.40 -0.59
N VAL A 15 4.89 -9.51 -0.19
CA VAL A 15 4.53 -8.21 0.41
C VAL A 15 3.78 -7.35 -0.60
N ILE A 16 4.26 -7.25 -1.83
CA ILE A 16 3.58 -6.54 -2.93
C ILE A 16 2.26 -7.23 -3.26
N GLY A 17 2.24 -8.56 -3.32
CA GLY A 17 1.04 -9.35 -3.59
C GLY A 17 -0.08 -9.10 -2.58
N VAL A 18 0.23 -9.05 -1.28
CA VAL A 18 -0.73 -8.72 -0.23
C VAL A 18 -1.19 -7.26 -0.34
N ALA A 19 -0.26 -6.33 -0.56
CA ALA A 19 -0.59 -4.92 -0.70
C ALA A 19 -1.57 -4.67 -1.87
N LEU A 20 -1.28 -5.22 -3.04
CA LEU A 20 -2.16 -5.11 -4.21
C LEU A 20 -3.45 -5.90 -4.03
N GLY A 21 -3.37 -7.09 -3.44
CA GLY A 21 -4.52 -7.95 -3.15
C GLY A 21 -5.52 -7.30 -2.19
N MET A 22 -5.07 -6.41 -1.30
CA MET A 22 -5.95 -5.62 -0.44
C MET A 22 -6.38 -4.29 -1.07
N ALA A 23 -5.53 -3.65 -1.87
CA ALA A 23 -5.84 -2.36 -2.49
C ALA A 23 -7.02 -2.47 -3.49
N ILE A 24 -7.03 -3.52 -4.32
CA ILE A 24 -8.09 -3.72 -5.33
C ILE A 24 -9.49 -3.85 -4.70
N PRO A 25 -9.75 -4.77 -3.74
CA PRO A 25 -11.06 -4.88 -3.11
C PRO A 25 -11.43 -3.62 -2.33
N ALA A 26 -10.46 -2.95 -1.69
CA ALA A 26 -10.69 -1.68 -1.00
C ALA A 26 -11.15 -0.57 -1.96
N LEU A 27 -10.55 -0.46 -3.16
CA LEU A 27 -10.98 0.49 -4.19
C LEU A 27 -12.38 0.18 -4.73
N ILE A 28 -12.69 -1.12 -4.94
CA ILE A 28 -14.03 -1.54 -5.37
C ILE A 28 -15.06 -1.18 -4.30
N GLN A 29 -14.77 -1.45 -3.03
CA GLN A 29 -15.64 -1.10 -1.91
C GLN A 29 -15.82 0.41 -1.79
N CYS A 30 -14.73 1.19 -1.88
CA CYS A 30 -14.77 2.65 -1.87
C CYS A 30 -15.63 3.21 -3.01
N ARG A 31 -15.51 2.65 -4.22
CA ARG A 31 -16.35 3.05 -5.36
C ARG A 31 -17.84 2.79 -5.09
N ARG A 32 -18.17 1.61 -4.55
CA ARG A 32 -19.54 1.18 -4.22
C ARG A 32 -20.14 1.91 -3.01
N SER A 33 -19.31 2.50 -2.16
CA SER A 33 -19.75 3.21 -0.96
C SER A 33 -20.36 4.57 -1.32
N THR A 34 -21.38 4.96 -0.57
CA THR A 34 -22.00 6.29 -0.65
C THR A 34 -21.22 7.24 0.27
N PHE A 35 -20.69 8.33 -0.27
CA PHE A 35 -20.00 9.36 0.51
C PHE A 35 -20.82 10.64 0.53
N PRO A 36 -20.78 11.42 1.63
CA PRO A 36 -21.54 12.68 1.74
C PRO A 36 -21.13 13.74 0.69
N ALA A 37 -19.87 13.72 0.26
CA ALA A 37 -19.34 14.62 -0.76
C ALA A 37 -18.41 13.86 -1.72
N PRO A 38 -18.38 14.22 -3.02
CA PRO A 38 -17.46 13.62 -3.99
C PRO A 38 -15.98 13.77 -3.59
N SER A 39 -15.63 14.89 -2.96
CA SER A 39 -14.28 15.16 -2.46
C SER A 39 -13.81 14.10 -1.46
N HIS A 40 -14.69 13.66 -0.54
CA HIS A 40 -14.34 12.61 0.43
C HIS A 40 -14.03 11.28 -0.25
N LYS A 41 -14.76 10.92 -1.31
CA LYS A 41 -14.49 9.68 -2.06
C LYS A 41 -13.10 9.74 -2.71
N ILE A 42 -12.73 10.87 -3.30
CA ILE A 42 -11.41 11.06 -3.94
C ILE A 42 -10.29 10.94 -2.91
N VAL A 43 -10.44 11.56 -1.74
CA VAL A 43 -9.46 11.46 -0.64
C VAL A 43 -9.27 10.02 -0.19
N TRP A 44 -10.36 9.26 -0.02
CA TRP A 44 -10.27 7.85 0.36
C TRP A 44 -9.60 6.98 -0.71
N MET A 45 -9.89 7.22 -1.99
CA MET A 45 -9.20 6.50 -3.08
C MET A 45 -7.70 6.79 -3.08
N LEU A 46 -7.30 8.06 -2.89
CA LEU A 46 -5.89 8.44 -2.75
C LEU A 46 -5.24 7.78 -1.54
N MET A 47 -5.92 7.76 -0.38
CA MET A 47 -5.40 7.07 0.80
C MET A 47 -5.18 5.59 0.54
N ILE A 48 -6.15 4.87 -0.03
CA ILE A 48 -6.02 3.43 -0.34
C ILE A 48 -4.80 3.18 -1.24
N LEU A 49 -4.54 4.05 -2.21
CA LEU A 49 -3.38 3.94 -3.09
C LEU A 49 -2.05 4.28 -2.39
N LEU A 50 -2.08 5.22 -1.45
CA LEU A 50 -0.89 5.70 -0.74
C LEU A 50 -0.51 4.84 0.49
N VAL A 51 -1.46 4.12 1.10
CA VAL A 51 -1.25 3.19 2.23
C VAL A 51 -0.01 2.30 2.10
N PRO A 52 0.25 1.59 0.98
CA PRO A 52 1.43 0.74 0.86
C PRO A 52 2.77 1.49 0.97
N PHE A 53 2.78 2.80 0.72
CA PHE A 53 3.98 3.63 0.84
C PHE A 53 4.21 4.12 2.29
N PHE A 54 3.17 4.15 3.14
CA PHE A 54 3.34 4.56 4.53
C PHE A 54 4.20 3.59 5.34
N GLY A 55 4.20 2.29 5.03
CA GLY A 55 5.06 1.31 5.71
C GLY A 55 6.55 1.67 5.60
N PRO A 56 7.11 1.78 4.38
CA PRO A 56 8.48 2.23 4.15
C PRO A 56 8.78 3.60 4.75
N ILE A 57 7.86 4.56 4.62
CA ILE A 57 8.03 5.92 5.18
C ILE A 57 8.13 5.87 6.71
N LEU A 58 7.23 5.13 7.38
CA LEU A 58 7.24 4.94 8.83
C LEU A 58 8.51 4.22 9.30
N TRP A 59 8.95 3.20 8.58
CA TRP A 59 10.20 2.52 8.88
C TRP A 59 11.39 3.47 8.80
N TRP A 60 11.44 4.32 7.78
CA TRP A 60 12.49 5.32 7.64
C TRP A 60 12.44 6.34 8.79
N VAL A 61 11.27 6.93 9.07
CA VAL A 61 11.10 7.94 10.13
C VAL A 61 11.43 7.39 11.52
N LEU A 62 10.98 6.18 11.83
CA LEU A 62 11.20 5.55 13.15
C LEU A 62 12.58 4.92 13.28
N GLY A 63 13.14 4.41 12.18
CA GLY A 63 14.48 3.80 12.12
C GLY A 63 15.60 4.83 12.21
N MET A 64 15.36 6.08 11.82
CA MET A 64 16.33 7.19 11.92
C MET A 64 16.71 7.59 13.35
N ARG A 65 16.03 7.08 14.39
CA ARG A 65 16.30 7.44 15.79
C ARG A 65 17.31 6.51 16.48
N ARG A 66 18.06 5.70 15.72
CA ARG A 66 19.17 4.88 16.21
C ARG A 66 20.44 5.15 15.44
#